data_AF-A0A223V492-F1
#
_entry.id   AF-A0A223V492-F1
#
_cell.length_a   1.000
_cell.length_b   1.000
_cell.length_c   1.000
_cell.angle_alpha   90.00
_cell.angle_beta   90.00
_cell.angle_gamma   90.00
#
_symmetry.space_group_name_H-M   'P 1'
#
loop_
_entity.id
_entity.type
_entity.pdbx_description
1 polymer ?
#
loop_
_entity_poly.entity_id
_entity_poly.type
_entity_poly.pdbx_seq_one_letter_code
_entity_poly.pdbx_strand_id
1 'polypeptide(L)'
;MGYEKKFPGYGKLYNRLFDVWYCDVGSKEKKDRQSHKDTFPEHYTPDNYEAITKNEINFEKLANSKDYKLLFSGLDNKNRKRWYFGIKKLEPTGIEIISL
;
A
#
# COMPACT_ATOMS: atom_id res chain seq x y z
N MET A 1 -5.71 -25.73 16.71
CA MET A 1 -5.82 -24.29 17.04
C MET A 1 -4.44 -23.71 16.79
N GLY A 2 -4.14 -23.21 15.60
CA GLY A 2 -4.72 -22.00 15.03
C GLY A 2 -3.75 -20.88 15.37
N TYR A 3 -2.68 -20.73 14.58
CA TYR A 3 -1.65 -19.72 14.80
C TYR A 3 -2.30 -18.33 14.72
N GLU A 4 -2.57 -17.74 15.88
CA GLU A 4 -2.85 -16.32 16.00
C GLU A 4 -1.62 -15.60 15.44
N LYS A 5 -1.74 -15.07 14.23
CA LYS A 5 -0.81 -14.07 13.70
C LYS A 5 -0.83 -12.92 14.71
N LYS A 6 0.13 -12.93 15.64
CA LYS A 6 0.46 -11.82 16.52
C LYS A 6 0.73 -10.62 15.62
N PHE A 7 -0.25 -9.72 15.49
CA PHE A 7 -0.06 -8.43 14.83
C PHE A 7 0.92 -7.62 15.68
N PRO A 8 2.18 -7.37 15.24
CA PRO A 8 3.13 -6.64 16.05
C PRO A 8 2.97 -5.15 15.74
N GLY A 9 1.85 -4.57 16.13
CA GLY A 9 1.55 -3.18 15.79
C GLY A 9 0.67 -2.51 16.83
N TYR A 10 1.26 -2.08 17.94
CA TYR A 10 0.68 -0.97 18.72
C TYR A 10 0.56 0.26 17.81
N GLY A 11 -0.58 0.95 17.86
CA GLY A 11 -0.75 2.21 17.13
C GLY A 11 -2.19 2.62 16.84
N LYS A 12 -2.34 3.86 16.37
CA LYS A 12 -3.62 4.41 15.90
C LYS A 12 -4.03 3.71 14.61
N LEU A 13 -5.30 3.32 14.53
CA LEU A 13 -5.89 2.83 13.30
C LEU A 13 -6.30 4.00 12.41
N TYR A 14 -6.01 3.88 11.12
CA TYR A 14 -6.37 4.87 10.11
C TYR A 14 -7.25 4.25 9.04
N ASN A 15 -8.27 4.99 8.63
CA ASN A 15 -8.96 4.76 7.38
C ASN A 15 -8.08 5.33 6.26
N ARG A 16 -7.71 4.47 5.32
CA ARG A 16 -6.88 4.83 4.19
C ARG A 16 -7.65 4.68 2.90
N LEU A 17 -7.51 5.69 2.03
CA LEU A 17 -7.94 5.64 0.64
C LEU A 17 -6.67 5.64 -0.21
N PHE A 18 -6.50 4.64 -1.07
CA PHE A 18 -5.31 4.51 -1.89
C PHE A 18 -5.63 4.04 -3.30
N ASP A 19 -4.73 4.35 -4.21
CA ASP A 19 -4.76 3.86 -5.58
C ASP A 19 -3.60 2.91 -5.82
N VAL A 20 -3.87 1.86 -6.59
CA VAL A 20 -2.86 0.98 -7.16
C VAL A 20 -2.98 1.04 -8.67
N TRP A 21 -1.86 1.15 -9.36
CA TRP A 21 -1.81 1.08 -10.81
C TRP A 21 -0.43 0.60 -11.24
N TYR A 22 -0.29 0.21 -12.51
CA TYR A 22 1.02 -0.05 -13.09
C TYR A 22 1.27 0.80 -14.34
N CYS A 23 2.54 0.94 -14.68
CA CYS A 23 2.98 1.43 -15.98
C CYS A 23 3.87 0.37 -16.61
N ASP A 24 3.83 0.24 -17.94
CA ASP A 24 4.86 -0.55 -18.63
C ASP A 24 6.21 0.15 -18.50
N VAL A 25 7.29 -0.62 -18.38
CA VAL A 25 8.64 -0.04 -18.26
C VAL A 25 8.96 0.81 -19.50
N GLY A 26 9.26 2.09 -19.27
CA GLY A 26 9.50 3.09 -20.33
C GLY A 26 8.28 3.91 -20.72
N SER A 27 7.10 3.56 -20.23
CA SER A 27 5.86 4.33 -20.43
C SER A 27 5.49 5.14 -19.18
N LYS A 28 4.82 6.27 -19.40
CA LYS A 28 4.17 7.07 -18.34
C LYS A 28 2.66 6.83 -18.26
N GLU A 29 2.13 5.97 -19.13
CA GLU A 29 0.71 5.64 -19.17
C GLU A 29 0.32 4.78 -17.96
N LYS A 30 -0.68 5.25 -17.20
CA LYS A 30 -1.21 4.53 -16.04
C LYS A 30 -2.23 3.49 -16.53
N LYS A 31 -1.97 2.23 -16.22
CA LYS A 31 -2.83 1.08 -16.57
C LYS A 31 -3.37 0.42 -15.30
N ASP A 32 -4.54 -0.19 -15.44
CA ASP A 32 -5.22 -0.95 -14.39
C ASP A 32 -5.29 -0.19 -13.05
N ARG A 33 -5.71 1.08 -13.13
CA ARG A 33 -5.86 1.92 -11.95
C ARG A 33 -7.07 1.47 -11.16
N GLN A 34 -6.83 1.06 -9.93
CA GLN A 34 -7.86 0.65 -8.99
C GLN A 34 -7.76 1.52 -7.74
N SER A 35 -8.91 1.84 -7.14
CA SER A 35 -9.00 2.63 -5.91
C SER A 35 -9.60 1.75 -4.82
N HIS A 36 -8.96 1.73 -3.67
CA HIS A 36 -9.31 0.87 -2.56
C HIS A 36 -9.40 1.67 -1.26
N LYS A 37 -10.22 1.18 -0.34
CA LYS A 37 -10.35 1.70 1.01
C LYS A 37 -10.13 0.56 2.00
N ASP A 38 -9.28 0.80 2.98
CA ASP A 38 -9.03 -0.14 4.07
C ASP A 38 -8.81 0.59 5.40
N THR A 39 -8.73 -0.19 6.48
CA THR A 39 -8.40 0.29 7.82
C THR A 39 -7.11 -0.38 8.26
N PHE A 40 -6.06 0.38 8.57
CA PHE A 40 -4.73 -0.15 8.87
C PHE A 40 -3.97 0.64 9.96
N PRO A 41 -2.98 0.03 10.64
CA PRO A 41 -2.09 0.72 11.58
C PRO A 41 -1.13 1.70 10.88
N GLU A 42 -0.74 2.76 11.58
CA GLU A 42 0.07 3.88 11.07
C GLU A 42 1.36 3.49 10.33
N HIS A 43 2.10 2.51 10.86
CA HIS A 43 3.43 2.15 10.39
C HIS A 43 3.43 1.02 9.36
N TYR A 44 2.25 0.62 8.88
CA TYR A 44 2.13 -0.55 8.04
C TYR A 44 2.27 -0.18 6.56
N THR A 45 3.36 -0.64 5.95
CA THR A 45 3.47 -0.79 4.49
C THR A 45 2.32 -1.64 3.98
N PRO A 46 1.88 -1.47 2.73
CA PRO A 46 0.68 -2.14 2.26
C PRO A 46 0.90 -3.66 2.09
N ASP A 47 1.01 -4.48 3.13
CA ASP A 47 1.27 -5.94 2.98
C ASP A 47 0.18 -6.67 2.17
N ASN A 48 -0.96 -6.05 1.94
CA ASN A 48 -1.98 -6.54 1.01
C ASN A 48 -1.65 -6.30 -0.48
N TYR A 49 -0.50 -5.67 -0.80
CA TYR A 49 -0.12 -5.40 -2.19
C TYR A 49 0.00 -6.71 -2.97
N GLU A 50 0.48 -7.80 -2.35
CA GLU A 50 0.67 -9.09 -3.03
C GLU A 50 -0.63 -9.68 -3.57
N ALA A 51 -1.75 -9.48 -2.86
CA ALA A 51 -3.06 -9.91 -3.33
C ALA A 51 -3.50 -9.13 -4.59
N ILE A 52 -3.01 -7.89 -4.74
CA ILE A 52 -3.36 -6.98 -5.85
C ILE A 52 -2.39 -7.16 -7.02
N THR A 53 -1.09 -7.23 -6.75
CA THR A 53 -0.02 -7.36 -7.75
C THR A 53 0.23 -8.80 -8.18
N LYS A 54 -0.29 -9.78 -7.41
CA LYS A 54 -0.09 -11.23 -7.57
C LYS A 54 1.39 -11.66 -7.60
N ASN A 55 2.28 -10.80 -7.15
CA ASN A 55 3.72 -10.97 -7.16
C ASN A 55 4.33 -10.27 -5.94
N GLU A 56 5.41 -10.86 -5.41
CA GLU A 56 6.29 -10.21 -4.44
C GLU A 56 7.03 -9.07 -5.14
N ILE A 57 6.65 -7.84 -4.83
CA ILE A 57 7.22 -6.63 -5.41
C ILE A 57 7.73 -5.80 -4.25
N ASN A 58 9.04 -5.53 -4.26
CA ASN A 58 9.60 -4.63 -3.27
C ASN A 58 9.20 -3.18 -3.61
N PHE A 59 8.42 -2.56 -2.71
CA PHE A 59 7.95 -1.19 -2.86
C PHE A 59 8.84 -0.23 -2.09
N GLU A 60 9.41 0.73 -2.82
CA GLU A 60 10.19 1.81 -2.24
C GLU A 60 9.35 3.09 -2.21
N LYS A 61 9.47 3.86 -1.12
CA LYS A 61 8.81 5.16 -0.98
C LYS A 61 9.46 6.16 -1.93
N LEU A 62 8.64 6.79 -2.77
CA LEU A 62 9.07 7.88 -3.63
C LEU A 62 9.04 9.21 -2.87
N ALA A 63 10.11 9.99 -3.00
CA ALA A 63 10.22 11.32 -2.38
C ALA A 63 9.24 12.34 -3.00
N ASN A 64 8.91 12.18 -4.28
CA ASN A 64 7.97 13.06 -4.98
C ASN A 64 6.58 12.45 -5.00
N SER A 65 5.73 12.85 -4.05
CA SER A 65 4.39 12.27 -3.90
C SER A 65 3.29 13.05 -4.63
N LYS A 66 3.57 14.23 -5.21
CA LYS A 66 2.60 15.14 -5.87
C LYS A 66 1.19 15.12 -5.26
N ASP A 67 0.30 14.34 -5.86
CA ASP A 67 -1.14 14.27 -5.57
C ASP A 67 -1.50 13.26 -4.45
N TYR A 68 -0.48 12.62 -3.88
CA TYR A 68 -0.61 11.59 -2.85
C TYR A 68 0.12 12.02 -1.58
N LYS A 69 -0.43 11.66 -0.41
CA LYS A 69 0.25 11.83 0.88
C LYS A 69 1.52 10.99 0.95
N LEU A 70 1.45 9.76 0.43
CA LEU A 70 2.58 8.85 0.32
C LEU A 70 2.47 8.13 -1.02
N LEU A 71 3.58 8.00 -1.72
CA LEU A 71 3.66 7.28 -2.98
C LEU A 71 4.79 6.26 -2.89
N PHE A 72 4.52 5.04 -3.32
CA PHE A 72 5.49 3.98 -3.39
C PHE A 72 5.54 3.44 -4.82
N SER A 73 6.69 2.91 -5.23
CA SER A 73 6.81 2.20 -6.49
C SER A 73 7.67 0.96 -6.34
N GLY A 74 7.35 -0.05 -7.13
CA GLY A 74 8.11 -1.29 -7.18
C GLY A 74 8.18 -1.82 -8.60
N LEU A 75 9.31 -2.43 -8.95
CA LEU A 75 9.53 -3.01 -10.27
C LEU A 75 9.19 -4.50 -10.25
N ASP A 76 8.21 -4.89 -11.06
CA ASP A 76 7.95 -6.28 -11.39
C ASP A 76 8.81 -6.67 -12.60
N ASN A 77 9.95 -7.31 -12.31
CA ASN A 77 10.89 -7.77 -13.33
C ASN A 77 10.31 -8.89 -14.21
N LYS A 78 9.38 -9.71 -13.68
CA LYS A 78 8.82 -10.84 -14.43
C LYS A 78 7.90 -10.36 -15.55
N ASN A 79 7.06 -9.36 -15.26
CA ASN A 79 6.10 -8.83 -16.22
C ASN A 79 6.56 -7.53 -16.90
N ARG A 80 7.75 -7.04 -16.58
CA ARG A 80 8.28 -5.74 -17.04
C ARG A 80 7.31 -4.59 -16.78
N LYS A 81 6.71 -4.60 -15.59
CA LYS A 81 5.75 -3.59 -15.11
C LYS A 81 6.35 -2.85 -13.94
N ARG A 82 6.09 -1.55 -13.84
CA ARG A 82 6.35 -0.79 -12.62
C ARG A 82 5.03 -0.50 -11.95
N TRP A 83 4.85 -1.06 -10.76
CA TRP A 83 3.68 -0.84 -9.94
C TRP A 83 3.86 0.40 -9.07
N TYR A 84 2.74 1.05 -8.79
CA TYR A 84 2.67 2.24 -7.97
C TYR A 84 1.54 2.08 -6.96
N PHE A 85 1.81 2.55 -5.75
CA PHE A 85 0.87 2.56 -4.65
C PHE A 85 0.81 3.96 -4.07
N GLY A 86 -0.32 4.65 -4.28
CA GLY A 86 -0.50 6.04 -3.88
C GLY A 86 -1.56 6.20 -2.80
N ILE A 87 -1.18 6.62 -1.60
CA ILE A 87 -2.10 6.94 -0.51
C ILE A 87 -2.68 8.34 -0.75
N LYS A 88 -3.97 8.41 -1.06
CA LYS A 88 -4.71 9.67 -1.26
C LYS A 88 -5.14 10.30 0.06
N LYS A 89 -5.74 9.50 0.94
CA LYS A 89 -6.23 9.95 2.24
C LYS A 89 -5.81 8.98 3.32
N LEU A 90 -5.54 9.55 4.48
CA LEU A 90 -5.24 8.85 5.71
C LEU A 90 -5.93 9.65 6.83
N GLU A 91 -6.94 9.05 7.44
CA GLU A 91 -7.80 9.66 8.45
C GLU A 91 -7.79 8.78 9.70
N PRO A 92 -7.50 9.35 10.90
CA PRO A 92 -7.53 8.57 12.13
C PRO A 92 -8.96 8.10 12.40
N THR A 93 -9.10 6.85 12.82
CA THR A 93 -10.40 6.27 13.21
C THR A 93 -10.80 6.63 14.63
N GLY A 94 -9.87 7.12 15.45
CA GLY A 94 -10.05 7.30 16.89
C GLY A 94 -9.92 6.00 17.69
N ILE A 95 -9.65 4.87 17.05
CA ILE A 95 -9.42 3.58 17.69
C ILE A 95 -7.92 3.37 17.87
N GLU A 96 -7.52 3.04 19.09
CA GLU A 96 -6.15 2.65 19.45
C GLU A 96 -6.15 1.17 19.83
N ILE A 97 -5.28 0.38 19.18
CA ILE A 97 -5.08 -1.02 19.56
C ILE A 97 -4.06 -1.05 20.69
N ILE A 98 -4.52 -1.49 21.87
CA ILE A 98 -3.68 -1.75 23.03
C ILE A 98 -3.49 -3.28 23.09
N SER A 99 -2.27 -3.80 22.93
CA SER A 99 -2.04 -5.22 23.24
C SER A 99 -2.16 -5.43 24.75
N LEU A 100 -2.88 -6.48 25.13
CA LEU A 100 -2.90 -7.05 26.48
C LEU A 100 -1.79 -8.09 26.61
#